data_AF-A0A2Z4PMF7-F1
#
_entry.id   AF-A0A2Z4PMF7-F1
#
_cell.length_a   1.000
_cell.length_b   1.000
_cell.length_c   1.000
_cell.angle_alpha   90.00
_cell.angle_beta   90.00
_cell.angle_gamma   90.00
#
_symmetry.space_group_name_H-M   'P 1'
#
loop_
_entity.id
_entity.type
_entity.pdbx_description
1 polymer ?
#
loop_
_entity_poly.entity_id
_entity_poly.type
_entity_poly.pdbx_seq_one_letter_code
_entity_poly.pdbx_strand_id
1 'polypeptide(L)'
;MLKRAKNRKSKVELLPEEIRTSIGALIRSGNMLQKDILAAVNEMIDEAGLPEDAKISRTSFNRYAQRMENRGARIREAREVAEVWTTKLGDAPVSEVGKLLQEFVRTMAFETSMHMMDQAGEEGADPIPPKALGQLALVVQRIESAAMISTKVEKEIRKAFAEQAASEVEAVVKKAGISADTAADIKKHILGIA
;
A
#
# COMPACT_ATOMS: atom_id res chain seq x y z
N MET A 1 -31.95 22.27 -2.80
CA MET A 1 -30.90 23.14 -3.38
C MET A 1 -29.89 22.27 -4.11
N LEU A 2 -29.81 22.35 -5.45
CA LEU A 2 -28.80 21.64 -6.25
C LEU A 2 -27.41 22.19 -5.91
N LYS A 3 -26.53 21.31 -5.43
CA LYS A 3 -25.13 21.61 -5.08
C LYS A 3 -24.40 21.99 -6.37
N ARG A 4 -24.25 23.30 -6.62
CA ARG A 4 -23.60 23.85 -7.82
C ARG A 4 -22.18 23.27 -7.91
N ALA A 5 -21.94 22.39 -8.88
CA ALA A 5 -20.63 21.82 -9.13
C ALA A 5 -19.63 22.96 -9.35
N LYS A 6 -18.68 23.12 -8.43
CA LYS A 6 -17.71 24.23 -8.45
C LYS A 6 -16.61 23.90 -9.46
N ASN A 7 -16.95 23.95 -10.74
CA ASN A 7 -16.02 23.77 -11.86
C ASN A 7 -15.11 25.01 -12.08
N ARG A 8 -14.78 25.74 -11.00
CA ARG A 8 -13.90 26.91 -11.05
C ARG A 8 -12.55 26.53 -10.49
N LYS A 9 -11.53 26.52 -11.35
CA LYS A 9 -10.12 26.40 -10.95
C LYS A 9 -9.82 27.37 -9.80
N SER A 10 -9.04 26.91 -8.82
CA SER A 10 -8.64 27.78 -7.71
C SER A 10 -7.73 28.89 -8.20
N LYS A 11 -7.66 30.04 -7.49
CA LYS A 11 -6.72 31.12 -7.84
C LYS A 11 -5.29 30.59 -7.98
N VAL A 12 -4.89 29.70 -7.07
CA VAL A 12 -3.60 29.01 -7.11
C VAL A 12 -3.38 28.24 -8.42
N GLU A 13 -4.41 27.59 -8.95
CA GLU A 13 -4.33 26.83 -10.20
C GLU A 13 -4.28 27.71 -11.45
N LEU A 14 -4.67 28.99 -11.32
CA LEU A 14 -4.65 29.99 -12.40
C LEU A 14 -3.34 30.78 -12.48
N LEU A 15 -2.45 30.64 -11.48
CA LEU A 15 -1.14 31.29 -11.49
C LEU A 15 -0.22 30.69 -12.56
N PRO A 16 0.78 31.46 -13.03
CA PRO A 16 1.85 30.96 -13.88
C PRO A 16 2.52 29.70 -13.31
N GLU A 17 2.99 28.84 -14.20
CA GLU A 17 3.58 27.55 -13.84
C GLU A 17 4.75 27.69 -12.87
N GLU A 18 5.64 28.65 -13.10
CA GLU A 18 6.78 28.95 -12.23
C GLU A 18 6.34 29.17 -10.77
N ILE A 19 5.35 30.04 -10.55
CA ILE A 19 4.83 30.33 -9.21
C ILE A 19 4.15 29.09 -8.61
N ARG A 20 3.40 28.32 -9.41
CA ARG A 20 2.76 27.08 -8.93
C ARG A 20 3.79 26.02 -8.51
N THR A 21 4.89 25.90 -9.25
CA THR A 21 5.99 24.99 -8.94
C THR A 21 6.66 25.39 -7.64
N SER A 22 6.95 26.69 -7.44
CA SER A 22 7.49 27.23 -6.18
C SER A 22 6.57 26.96 -4.99
N ILE A 23 5.27 27.21 -5.13
CA ILE A 23 4.26 26.89 -4.09
C ILE A 23 4.35 25.40 -3.72
N GLY A 24 4.39 24.52 -4.72
CA GLY A 24 4.47 23.07 -4.53
C GLY A 24 5.78 22.61 -3.88
N ALA A 25 6.89 23.28 -4.14
CA ALA A 25 8.18 23.01 -3.49
C ALA A 25 8.18 23.44 -2.02
N LEU A 26 7.71 24.66 -1.74
CA LEU A 26 7.65 25.20 -0.37
C LEU A 26 6.77 24.35 0.54
N ILE A 27 5.57 23.96 0.08
CA ILE A 27 4.67 23.08 0.85
C ILE A 27 5.33 21.72 1.12
N ARG A 28 6.00 21.13 0.13
CA ARG A 28 6.66 19.81 0.30
C ARG A 28 7.88 19.85 1.21
N SER A 29 8.56 21.00 1.30
CA SER A 29 9.75 21.13 2.15
C SER A 29 9.43 20.99 3.64
N GLY A 30 8.22 21.36 4.08
CA GLY A 30 7.81 21.31 5.48
C GLY A 30 8.50 22.33 6.40
N ASN A 31 9.40 23.17 5.88
CA ASN A 31 10.27 24.04 6.69
C ASN A 31 9.68 25.43 6.99
N MET A 32 8.48 25.73 6.50
CA MET A 32 7.86 27.04 6.62
C MET A 32 6.41 26.91 7.07
N LEU A 33 5.93 27.88 7.86
CA LEU A 33 4.52 27.94 8.23
C LEU A 33 3.70 28.39 7.01
N GLN A 34 2.44 27.93 6.94
CA GLN A 34 1.54 28.26 5.83
C GLN A 34 1.36 29.78 5.62
N LYS A 35 1.40 30.57 6.71
CA LYS A 35 1.33 32.04 6.64
C LYS A 35 2.55 32.67 5.95
N ASP A 36 3.72 32.09 6.15
CA ASP A 36 4.99 32.60 5.62
C ASP A 36 5.13 32.20 4.14
N ILE A 37 4.69 30.98 3.79
CA ILE A 37 4.58 30.56 2.39
C ILE A 37 3.59 31.45 1.64
N LEU A 38 2.44 31.76 2.23
CA LEU A 38 1.48 32.67 1.61
C LEU A 38 2.06 34.07 1.34
N ALA A 39 2.83 34.61 2.29
CA ALA A 39 3.49 35.90 2.12
C ALA A 39 4.47 35.87 0.96
N ALA A 40 5.40 34.90 0.95
CA ALA A 40 6.39 34.73 -0.12
C ALA A 40 5.74 34.52 -1.50
N VAL A 41 4.62 33.81 -1.55
CA VAL A 41 3.91 33.56 -2.82
C VAL A 41 3.22 34.82 -3.34
N ASN A 42 2.65 35.65 -2.48
CA ASN A 42 2.08 36.93 -2.91
C ASN A 42 3.18 37.93 -3.32
N GLU A 43 4.36 37.86 -2.72
CA GLU A 43 5.55 38.62 -3.16
C GLU A 43 6.00 38.19 -4.56
N MET A 44 6.07 36.88 -4.84
CA MET A 44 6.36 36.36 -6.19
C MET A 44 5.31 36.81 -7.23
N ILE A 45 4.05 36.97 -6.83
CA ILE A 45 2.98 37.50 -7.70
C ILE A 45 3.24 38.97 -8.03
N ASP A 46 3.66 39.76 -7.05
CA ASP A 46 4.01 41.17 -7.22
C ASP A 46 5.24 41.34 -8.12
N GLU A 47 6.31 40.57 -7.87
CA GLU A 47 7.54 40.58 -8.68
C GLU A 47 7.29 40.16 -10.13
N ALA A 48 6.34 39.24 -10.35
CA ALA A 48 5.93 38.82 -11.69
C ALA A 48 5.05 39.85 -12.43
N GLY A 49 4.71 40.98 -11.79
CA GLY A 49 3.88 42.03 -12.38
C GLY A 49 2.43 41.58 -12.62
N LEU A 50 1.95 40.58 -11.87
CA LEU A 50 0.58 40.09 -11.99
C LEU A 50 -0.40 41.06 -11.32
N PRO A 51 -1.66 41.12 -11.77
CA PRO A 51 -2.65 42.01 -11.18
C PRO A 51 -2.96 41.63 -9.73
N GLU A 52 -3.39 42.61 -8.92
CA GLU A 52 -3.74 42.43 -7.50
C GLU A 52 -4.80 41.34 -7.27
N ASP A 53 -5.70 41.13 -8.23
CA ASP A 53 -6.72 40.08 -8.13
C ASP A 53 -6.15 38.66 -8.30
N ALA A 54 -4.90 38.50 -8.75
CA ALA A 54 -4.16 37.25 -8.75
C ALA A 54 -3.70 36.84 -7.34
N LYS A 55 -3.59 37.79 -6.40
CA LYS A 55 -3.18 37.49 -5.02
C LYS A 55 -4.10 36.47 -4.37
N ILE A 56 -3.46 35.60 -3.60
CA ILE A 56 -4.08 34.46 -2.95
C ILE A 56 -4.51 34.90 -1.54
N SER A 57 -5.76 34.59 -1.18
CA SER A 57 -6.22 34.79 0.20
C SER A 57 -5.83 33.62 1.09
N ARG A 58 -5.66 33.87 2.39
CA ARG A 58 -5.35 32.86 3.41
C ARG A 58 -6.24 31.62 3.33
N THR A 59 -7.56 31.81 3.28
CA THR A 59 -8.52 30.70 3.21
C THR A 59 -8.38 29.88 1.93
N SER A 60 -8.05 30.53 0.80
CA SER A 60 -7.86 29.83 -0.46
C SER A 60 -6.54 29.06 -0.51
N PHE A 61 -5.49 29.61 0.09
CA PHE A 61 -4.19 28.97 0.24
C PHE A 61 -4.26 27.76 1.16
N ASN A 62 -4.83 27.89 2.37
CA ASN A 62 -4.91 26.78 3.33
C ASN A 62 -5.65 25.57 2.75
N ARG A 63 -6.77 25.81 2.04
CA ARG A 63 -7.49 24.74 1.32
C ARG A 63 -6.65 24.08 0.22
N TYR A 64 -5.81 24.86 -0.48
CA TYR A 64 -4.90 24.31 -1.48
C TYR A 64 -3.79 23.49 -0.83
N ALA A 65 -3.16 24.03 0.21
CA ALA A 65 -2.11 23.39 0.98
C ALA A 65 -2.57 22.05 1.55
N GLN A 66 -3.73 22.01 2.23
CA GLN A 66 -4.31 20.77 2.76
C GLN A 66 -4.52 19.70 1.67
N ARG A 67 -5.03 20.10 0.49
CA ARG A 67 -5.21 19.14 -0.62
C ARG A 67 -3.88 18.64 -1.18
N MET A 68 -2.86 19.49 -1.21
CA MET A 68 -1.52 19.09 -1.62
C MET A 68 -0.88 18.14 -0.62
N GLU A 69 -1.03 18.42 0.67
CA GLU A 69 -0.54 17.57 1.76
C GLU A 69 -1.19 16.20 1.75
N ASN A 70 -2.52 16.14 1.64
CA ASN A 70 -3.26 14.87 1.56
C ASN A 70 -2.87 14.07 0.31
N ARG A 71 -2.68 14.72 -0.84
CA ARG A 71 -2.20 14.05 -2.06
C ARG A 71 -0.74 13.58 -1.92
N GLY A 72 0.10 14.40 -1.30
CA GLY A 72 1.51 14.07 -1.05
C GLY A 72 1.67 12.89 -0.09
N ALA A 73 0.87 12.85 0.97
CA ALA A 73 0.82 11.72 1.91
C ALA A 73 0.49 10.41 1.18
N ARG A 74 -0.58 10.41 0.38
CA ARG A 74 -0.98 9.24 -0.42
C ARG A 74 0.09 8.80 -1.44
N ILE A 75 0.85 9.75 -2.01
CA ILE A 75 1.93 9.42 -2.95
C ILE A 75 3.14 8.82 -2.21
N ARG A 76 3.48 9.32 -1.01
CA ARG A 76 4.56 8.73 -0.19
C ARG A 76 4.19 7.32 0.27
N GLU A 77 2.99 7.15 0.77
CA GLU A 77 2.43 5.85 1.15
C GLU A 77 2.46 4.88 -0.05
N ALA A 78 1.98 5.31 -1.23
CA ALA A 78 2.04 4.49 -2.44
C ALA A 78 3.48 4.14 -2.87
N ARG A 79 4.46 5.02 -2.62
CA ARG A 79 5.89 4.78 -2.91
C ARG A 79 6.50 3.80 -1.92
N GLU A 80 6.24 3.95 -0.63
CA GLU A 80 6.69 3.02 0.41
C GLU A 80 6.14 1.62 0.13
N VAL A 81 4.85 1.55 -0.20
CA VAL A 81 4.20 0.33 -0.67
C VAL A 81 4.94 -0.19 -1.91
N ALA A 82 5.10 0.61 -2.98
CA ALA A 82 5.79 0.20 -4.21
C ALA A 82 7.25 -0.24 -3.99
N GLU A 83 7.97 0.33 -3.03
CA GLU A 83 9.33 -0.06 -2.65
C GLU A 83 9.33 -1.42 -1.96
N VAL A 84 8.38 -1.68 -1.06
CA VAL A 84 8.15 -3.01 -0.49
C VAL A 84 7.84 -4.02 -1.59
N TRP A 85 6.97 -3.66 -2.56
CA TRP A 85 6.69 -4.50 -3.73
C TRP A 85 7.97 -4.77 -4.53
N THR A 86 8.73 -3.74 -4.93
CA THR A 86 9.93 -3.89 -5.76
C THR A 86 11.01 -4.73 -5.07
N THR A 87 11.25 -4.50 -3.78
CA THR A 87 12.25 -5.22 -2.99
C THR A 87 11.86 -6.67 -2.72
N LYS A 88 10.57 -6.92 -2.47
CA LYS A 88 10.08 -8.27 -2.15
C LYS A 88 9.64 -9.07 -3.37
N LEU A 89 9.46 -8.47 -4.54
CA LEU A 89 8.92 -9.16 -5.74
C LEU A 89 9.90 -9.37 -6.87
N GLY A 90 11.04 -8.66 -6.86
CA GLY A 90 12.03 -8.79 -7.92
C GLY A 90 12.41 -10.25 -8.19
N ASP A 91 12.61 -11.03 -7.11
CA ASP A 91 13.08 -12.43 -7.19
C ASP A 91 12.27 -13.42 -6.30
N ALA A 92 11.20 -12.99 -5.64
CA ALA A 92 10.51 -13.86 -4.69
C ALA A 92 9.55 -14.86 -5.35
N PRO A 93 9.41 -16.07 -4.77
CA PRO A 93 8.38 -17.02 -5.20
C PRO A 93 6.97 -16.42 -5.14
N VAL A 94 6.10 -16.80 -6.09
CA VAL A 94 4.70 -16.33 -6.19
C VAL A 94 3.93 -16.50 -4.85
N SER A 95 4.26 -17.52 -4.06
CA SER A 95 3.69 -17.71 -2.72
C SER A 95 4.00 -16.58 -1.73
N GLU A 96 5.20 -16.01 -1.79
CA GLU A 96 5.62 -14.92 -0.90
C GLU A 96 4.94 -13.60 -1.28
N VAL A 97 4.68 -13.40 -2.57
CA VAL A 97 3.86 -12.30 -3.10
C VAL A 97 2.44 -12.36 -2.54
N GLY A 98 1.84 -13.56 -2.58
CA GLY A 98 0.50 -13.79 -2.05
C GLY A 98 0.41 -13.53 -0.55
N LYS A 99 1.43 -13.93 0.22
CA LYS A 99 1.52 -13.66 1.67
C LYS A 99 1.65 -12.16 1.95
N LEU A 100 2.45 -11.44 1.18
CA LEU A 100 2.60 -9.98 1.31
C LEU A 100 1.28 -9.24 1.03
N LEU A 101 0.57 -9.62 -0.03
CA LEU A 101 -0.76 -9.06 -0.33
C LEU A 101 -1.74 -9.29 0.83
N GLN A 102 -1.75 -10.49 1.40
CA GLN A 102 -2.62 -10.82 2.53
C GLN A 102 -2.31 -9.93 3.74
N GLU A 103 -1.03 -9.72 4.04
CA GLU A 103 -0.62 -8.87 5.15
C GLU A 103 -0.99 -7.40 4.93
N PHE A 104 -0.85 -6.89 3.71
CA PHE A 104 -1.28 -5.54 3.37
C PHE A 104 -2.79 -5.33 3.60
N VAL A 105 -3.62 -6.29 3.17
CA VAL A 105 -5.08 -6.20 3.41
C VAL A 105 -5.39 -6.29 4.90
N ARG A 106 -4.62 -7.07 5.68
CA ARG A 106 -4.75 -7.16 7.14
C ARG A 106 -4.43 -5.81 7.80
N THR A 107 -3.35 -5.14 7.39
CA THR A 107 -2.99 -3.80 7.87
C THR A 107 -4.08 -2.77 7.56
N MET A 108 -4.59 -2.73 6.32
CA MET A 108 -5.67 -1.81 5.97
C MET A 108 -6.95 -2.07 6.78
N ALA A 109 -7.29 -3.34 7.02
CA ALA A 109 -8.45 -3.68 7.85
C ALA A 109 -8.27 -3.23 9.29
N PHE A 110 -7.05 -3.34 9.84
CA PHE A 110 -6.70 -2.86 11.17
C PHE A 110 -6.79 -1.33 11.26
N GLU A 111 -6.16 -0.60 10.34
CA GLU A 111 -6.19 0.87 10.30
C GLU A 111 -7.62 1.41 10.13
N THR A 112 -8.40 0.78 9.26
CA THR A 112 -9.82 1.12 9.10
C THR A 112 -10.59 0.91 10.41
N SER A 113 -10.32 -0.20 11.11
CA SER A 113 -10.95 -0.49 12.40
C SER A 113 -10.57 0.53 13.47
N MET A 114 -9.30 0.95 13.51
CA MET A 114 -8.82 2.00 14.42
C MET A 114 -9.51 3.33 14.14
N HIS A 115 -9.56 3.76 12.88
CA HIS A 115 -10.28 4.98 12.50
C HIS A 115 -11.76 4.94 12.87
N MET A 116 -12.42 3.79 12.73
CA MET A 116 -13.81 3.63 13.15
C MET A 116 -13.98 3.72 14.68
N MET A 117 -13.03 3.19 15.45
CA MET A 117 -13.04 3.31 16.91
C MET A 117 -12.78 4.73 17.39
N ASP A 118 -11.82 5.42 16.79
CA ASP A 118 -11.52 6.82 17.11
C ASP A 118 -12.77 7.69 16.89
N GLN A 119 -13.44 7.52 15.75
CA GLN A 119 -14.68 8.25 15.43
C GLN A 119 -15.82 7.94 16.41
N ALA A 120 -15.97 6.67 16.80
CA ALA A 120 -17.00 6.28 17.77
C ALA A 120 -16.67 6.68 19.21
N GLY A 121 -15.41 7.00 19.52
CA GLY A 121 -14.95 7.47 20.82
C GLY A 121 -15.13 8.97 21.04
N GLU A 122 -15.47 9.74 20.00
CA GLU A 122 -15.77 11.17 20.12
C GLU A 122 -17.08 11.41 20.89
N GLU A 123 -17.11 12.47 21.71
CA GLU A 123 -18.27 12.80 22.54
C GLU A 123 -19.49 13.13 21.65
N GLY A 124 -20.56 12.34 21.79
CA GLY A 124 -21.78 12.49 20.98
C GLY A 124 -21.72 11.79 19.61
N ALA A 125 -20.71 10.97 19.33
CA ALA A 125 -20.64 10.17 18.11
C ALA A 125 -21.66 9.02 18.09
N ASP A 126 -22.10 8.67 16.87
CA ASP A 126 -22.93 7.49 16.66
C ASP A 126 -22.11 6.21 16.90
N PRO A 127 -22.71 5.15 17.46
CA PRO A 127 -22.07 3.84 17.57
C PRO A 127 -21.65 3.29 16.21
N ILE A 128 -20.61 2.44 16.22
CA ILE A 128 -20.15 1.75 15.01
C ILE A 128 -21.31 0.94 14.39
N PRO A 129 -21.66 1.15 13.10
CA PRO A 129 -22.76 0.43 12.47
C PRO A 129 -22.50 -1.09 12.42
N PRO A 130 -23.49 -1.94 12.77
CA PRO A 130 -23.35 -3.40 12.69
C PRO A 130 -22.93 -3.91 11.30
N LYS A 131 -23.38 -3.23 10.24
CA LYS A 131 -22.99 -3.54 8.86
C LYS A 131 -21.48 -3.37 8.63
N ALA A 132 -20.87 -2.34 9.22
CA ALA A 132 -19.44 -2.08 9.08
C ALA A 132 -18.63 -3.17 9.80
N LEU A 133 -19.07 -3.59 10.99
CA LEU A 133 -18.49 -4.74 11.70
C LEU A 133 -18.60 -6.03 10.90
N GLY A 134 -19.76 -6.30 10.29
CA GLY A 134 -19.97 -7.47 9.44
C GLY A 134 -19.08 -7.47 8.19
N GLN A 135 -18.83 -6.30 7.59
CA GLN A 135 -17.92 -6.15 6.46
C GLN A 135 -16.47 -6.41 6.86
N LEU A 136 -16.01 -5.90 8.01
CA LEU A 136 -14.68 -6.18 8.54
C LEU A 136 -14.49 -7.67 8.84
N ALA A 137 -15.48 -8.30 9.49
CA ALA A 137 -15.45 -9.74 9.77
C ALA A 137 -15.33 -10.57 8.47
N LEU A 138 -16.04 -10.17 7.41
CA LEU A 138 -15.95 -10.83 6.10
C LEU A 138 -14.57 -10.64 5.43
N VAL A 139 -13.96 -9.46 5.58
CA VAL A 139 -12.59 -9.21 5.10
C VAL A 139 -11.62 -10.15 5.80
N VAL A 140 -11.68 -10.21 7.14
CA VAL A 140 -10.83 -11.12 7.94
C VAL A 140 -11.04 -12.58 7.52
N GLN A 141 -12.28 -13.03 7.40
CA GLN A 141 -12.60 -14.39 6.97
C GLN A 141 -11.98 -14.73 5.61
N ARG A 142 -12.03 -13.81 4.65
CA ARG A 142 -11.47 -14.00 3.30
C ARG A 142 -9.95 -14.07 3.30
N ILE A 143 -9.29 -13.23 4.12
CA ILE A 143 -7.83 -13.27 4.29
C ILE A 143 -7.41 -14.64 4.85
N GLU A 144 -8.04 -15.10 5.93
CA GLU A 144 -7.72 -16.39 6.54
C GLU A 144 -8.00 -17.57 5.59
N SER A 145 -9.09 -17.50 4.83
CA SER A 145 -9.40 -18.52 3.81
C SER A 145 -8.33 -18.56 2.71
N ALA A 146 -7.86 -17.39 2.25
CA ALA A 146 -6.79 -17.30 1.26
C ALA A 146 -5.46 -17.84 1.80
N ALA A 147 -5.12 -17.55 3.06
CA ALA A 147 -3.93 -18.09 3.73
C ALA A 147 -3.96 -19.62 3.82
N MET A 148 -5.12 -20.20 4.15
CA MET A 148 -5.30 -21.65 4.17
C MET A 148 -5.12 -22.28 2.79
N ILE A 149 -5.70 -21.68 1.75
CA ILE A 149 -5.54 -22.15 0.36
C ILE A 149 -4.07 -22.09 -0.05
N SER A 150 -3.38 -20.98 0.23
CA SER A 150 -1.96 -20.83 -0.07
C SER A 150 -1.12 -21.91 0.61
N THR A 151 -1.41 -22.20 1.89
CA THR A 151 -0.72 -23.25 2.65
C THR A 151 -0.98 -24.64 2.05
N LYS A 152 -2.21 -24.91 1.60
CA LYS A 152 -2.58 -26.17 0.95
C LYS A 152 -1.82 -26.35 -0.36
N VAL A 153 -1.83 -25.33 -1.23
CA VAL A 153 -1.12 -25.36 -2.51
C VAL A 153 0.39 -25.55 -2.29
N GLU A 154 0.98 -24.86 -1.31
CA GLU A 154 2.39 -25.03 -0.97
C GLU A 154 2.72 -26.47 -0.54
N LYS A 155 1.86 -27.09 0.28
CA LYS A 155 2.01 -28.51 0.66
C LYS A 155 1.91 -29.45 -0.54
N GLU A 156 0.95 -29.20 -1.44
CA GLU A 156 0.77 -30.01 -2.66
C GLU A 156 1.98 -29.90 -3.60
N ILE A 157 2.53 -28.70 -3.79
CA ILE A 157 3.74 -28.48 -4.59
C ILE A 157 4.94 -29.20 -3.97
N ARG A 158 5.16 -29.06 -2.65
CA ARG A 158 6.26 -29.75 -1.97
C ARG A 158 6.13 -31.27 -2.06
N LYS A 159 4.90 -31.79 -1.92
CA LYS A 159 4.62 -33.22 -2.06
C LYS A 159 4.93 -33.72 -3.47
N ALA A 160 4.45 -33.03 -4.49
CA ALA A 160 4.70 -33.38 -5.89
C ALA A 160 6.20 -33.35 -6.23
N PHE A 161 6.92 -32.34 -5.74
CA PHE A 161 8.37 -32.26 -5.89
C PHE A 161 9.09 -33.44 -5.23
N ALA A 162 8.69 -33.80 -3.99
CA ALA A 162 9.28 -34.91 -3.26
C ALA A 162 9.01 -36.26 -3.96
N GLU A 163 7.81 -36.48 -4.51
CA GLU A 163 7.46 -37.67 -5.30
C GLU A 163 8.25 -37.76 -6.62
N GLN A 164 8.42 -36.63 -7.31
CA GLN A 164 9.23 -36.57 -8.53
C GLN A 164 10.70 -36.86 -8.22
N ALA A 165 11.26 -36.21 -7.20
CA ALA A 165 12.64 -36.41 -6.79
C ALA A 165 12.90 -37.87 -6.35
N ALA A 166 11.97 -38.48 -5.60
CA ALA A 166 12.08 -39.89 -5.22
C ALA A 166 12.11 -40.82 -6.45
N SER A 167 11.31 -40.51 -7.48
CA SER A 167 11.26 -41.27 -8.72
C SER A 167 12.56 -41.13 -9.53
N GLU A 168 13.13 -39.93 -9.59
CA GLU A 168 14.41 -39.65 -10.25
C GLU A 168 15.58 -40.34 -9.52
N VAL A 169 15.63 -40.26 -8.19
CA VAL A 169 16.63 -40.96 -7.37
C VAL A 169 16.58 -42.46 -7.63
N GLU A 170 15.38 -43.06 -7.71
CA GLU A 170 15.26 -44.49 -8.00
C GLU A 170 15.81 -44.88 -9.38
N ALA A 171 15.58 -44.04 -10.39
CA ALA A 171 16.13 -44.26 -11.73
C ALA A 171 17.66 -44.19 -11.74
N VAL A 172 18.25 -43.24 -10.99
CA VAL A 172 19.70 -43.09 -10.85
C VAL A 172 20.31 -44.27 -10.10
N VAL A 173 19.72 -44.68 -8.98
CA VAL A 173 20.17 -45.84 -8.19
C VAL A 173 20.16 -47.11 -9.04
N LYS A 174 19.08 -47.38 -9.79
CA LYS A 174 18.99 -48.53 -10.70
C LYS A 174 20.09 -48.51 -11.76
N LYS A 175 20.39 -47.34 -12.34
CA LYS A 175 21.46 -47.19 -13.33
C LYS A 175 22.86 -47.33 -12.71
N ALA A 176 23.05 -46.87 -11.48
CA ALA A 176 24.33 -46.92 -10.78
C ALA A 176 24.63 -48.28 -10.13
N GLY A 177 23.68 -49.24 -10.16
CA GLY A 177 23.84 -50.55 -9.53
C GLY A 177 23.87 -50.50 -8.00
N ILE A 178 23.32 -49.43 -7.41
CA ILE A 178 23.24 -49.26 -5.96
C ILE A 178 22.16 -50.19 -5.40
N SER A 179 22.39 -50.78 -4.23
CA SER A 179 21.42 -51.69 -3.59
C SER A 179 20.12 -50.97 -3.22
N ALA A 180 19.02 -51.72 -3.16
CA ALA A 180 17.71 -51.19 -2.81
C ALA A 180 17.70 -50.57 -1.38
N ASP A 181 18.44 -51.16 -0.45
CA ASP A 181 18.55 -50.67 0.93
C ASP A 181 19.23 -49.30 0.98
N THR A 182 20.34 -49.11 0.25
CA THR A 182 21.02 -47.81 0.16
C THR A 182 20.15 -46.77 -0.57
N ALA A 183 19.34 -47.18 -1.55
CA ALA A 183 18.38 -46.30 -2.21
C ALA A 183 17.30 -45.79 -1.24
N ALA A 184 16.78 -46.69 -0.40
CA ALA A 184 15.78 -46.36 0.61
C ALA A 184 16.35 -45.40 1.66
N ASP A 185 17.57 -45.63 2.13
CA ASP A 185 18.25 -44.73 3.07
C ASP A 185 18.51 -43.35 2.46
N ILE A 186 18.90 -43.26 1.18
CA ILE A 186 19.07 -41.98 0.48
C ILE A 186 17.74 -41.23 0.38
N LYS A 187 16.65 -41.91 -0.01
CA LYS A 187 15.31 -41.28 -0.08
C LYS A 187 14.88 -40.76 1.29
N LYS A 188 15.09 -41.53 2.35
CA LYS A 188 14.76 -41.15 3.73
C LYS A 188 15.56 -39.95 4.21
N HIS A 189 16.86 -39.88 3.93
CA HIS A 189 17.72 -38.79 4.39
C HIS A 189 17.60 -37.51 3.57
N ILE A 190 17.39 -37.60 2.25
CA ILE A 190 17.33 -36.41 1.38
C ILE A 190 15.91 -35.84 1.30
N LEU A 191 14.90 -36.71 1.23
CA LEU A 191 13.53 -36.29 0.95
C LEU A 191 12.62 -36.34 2.17
N GLY A 192 13.06 -36.98 3.26
CA GLY A 192 12.25 -37.13 4.48
C GLY A 192 10.99 -38.00 4.29
N ILE A 193 10.91 -38.75 3.20
CA ILE A 193 9.81 -39.66 2.87
C ILE A 193 10.18 -41.06 3.37
N ALA A 194 9.28 -41.71 4.10
CA ALA A 194 9.40 -43.12 4.50
C ALA A 194 8.77 -44.03 3.43
#